data_AF-A0A7U0L9M0-F1
#
_entry.id   AF-A0A7U0L9M0-F1
#
_cell.length_a   1.000
_cell.length_b   1.000
_cell.length_c   1.000
_cell.angle_alpha   90.00
_cell.angle_beta   90.00
_cell.angle_gamma   90.00
#
_symmetry.space_group_name_H-M   'P 1'
#
loop_
_entity.id
_entity.type
_entity.pdbx_description
1 polymer ?
#
loop_
_entity_poly.entity_id
_entity_poly.type
_entity_poly.pdbx_seq_one_letter_code
_entity_poly.pdbx_strand_id
1 'polypeptide(L)'
;NHIPKEAPHTAIHHPAEKVDREAGQAANITVDPKLFRKRRFLSPRVLFSTQPPPVSGDGHNMEYLDSEDSLNRTIRTKRTAHPVLHRGEFSVCDSVSIWVGDKTTATDIKGKEVTVLGEVNINNNVFKQYFFETKCRDPKPVSSGCRGIDAKHWNSYCTTTHTFVKALTMEGKQAAWRFIRIDTACVCVLSRKTVRT
;
A
#
# COMPACT_ATOMS: atom_id res chain seq x y z
N ASN A 1 57.62 -24.44 15.39
CA ASN A 1 56.99 -25.78 15.46
C ASN A 1 55.85 -25.79 16.46
N HIS A 2 54.68 -25.30 16.04
CA HIS A 2 53.38 -25.63 16.62
C HIS A 2 52.35 -25.40 15.52
N ILE A 3 51.87 -26.50 14.93
CA ILE A 3 50.92 -26.54 13.82
C ILE A 3 49.52 -26.69 14.44
N PRO A 4 48.58 -25.76 14.20
CA PRO A 4 47.19 -25.94 14.58
C PRO A 4 46.50 -26.96 13.67
N LYS A 5 45.71 -27.84 14.27
CA LYS A 5 45.01 -28.96 13.64
C LYS A 5 43.64 -28.49 13.14
N GLU A 6 43.48 -28.40 11.83
CA GLU A 6 42.23 -28.01 11.16
C GLU A 6 41.34 -29.24 10.89
N ALA A 7 40.02 -29.06 10.98
CA ALA A 7 39.01 -30.12 10.92
C ALA A 7 38.79 -30.65 9.48
N PRO A 8 38.30 -31.89 9.28
CA PRO A 8 38.22 -32.50 7.96
C PRO A 8 37.13 -31.85 7.10
N HIS A 9 37.53 -31.32 5.94
CA HIS A 9 36.64 -30.86 4.89
C HIS A 9 36.18 -32.06 4.04
N THR A 10 34.88 -32.34 4.02
CA THR A 10 34.27 -33.37 3.20
C THR A 10 34.30 -32.93 1.73
N ALA A 11 35.11 -33.62 0.92
CA ALA A 11 35.14 -33.45 -0.53
C ALA A 11 33.87 -34.02 -1.16
N ILE A 12 33.11 -33.19 -1.86
CA ILE A 12 32.03 -33.64 -2.76
C ILE A 12 32.54 -33.47 -4.19
N HIS A 13 32.74 -34.59 -4.85
CA HIS A 13 33.10 -34.68 -6.26
C HIS A 13 32.03 -34.00 -7.13
N HIS A 14 32.47 -33.11 -8.02
CA HIS A 14 31.69 -32.63 -9.16
C HIS A 14 31.98 -33.51 -10.38
N PRO A 15 31.00 -34.21 -10.96
CA PRO A 15 31.02 -34.54 -12.37
C PRO A 15 30.33 -33.41 -13.15
N ALA A 16 31.06 -32.83 -14.09
CA ALA A 16 30.51 -31.95 -15.10
C ALA A 16 29.58 -32.75 -16.01
N GLU A 17 28.32 -32.34 -16.13
CA GLU A 17 27.41 -32.85 -17.15
C GLU A 17 26.71 -31.68 -17.84
N LYS A 18 26.65 -31.77 -19.17
CA LYS A 18 26.25 -30.74 -20.13
C LYS A 18 24.91 -30.10 -19.79
N VAL A 19 24.86 -28.78 -19.92
CA VAL A 19 23.61 -28.01 -19.99
C VAL A 19 23.09 -28.08 -21.43
N ASP A 20 22.11 -28.95 -21.69
CA ASP A 20 21.19 -28.77 -22.81
C ASP A 20 19.96 -28.00 -22.31
N ARG A 21 19.68 -26.85 -22.94
CA ARG A 21 18.51 -26.00 -22.66
C ARG A 21 17.27 -26.67 -23.23
N GLU A 22 16.55 -27.43 -22.42
CA GLU A 22 15.20 -27.89 -22.76
C GLU A 22 14.15 -26.98 -22.10
N ALA A 23 13.29 -26.41 -22.94
CA ALA A 23 12.20 -25.52 -22.55
C ALA A 23 11.26 -26.19 -21.55
N GLY A 24 10.85 -25.43 -20.53
CA GLY A 24 10.08 -25.92 -19.39
C GLY A 24 8.81 -26.67 -19.78
N GLN A 25 8.81 -27.98 -19.56
CA GLN A 25 7.59 -28.77 -19.51
C GLN A 25 6.85 -28.42 -18.22
N ALA A 26 5.66 -27.84 -18.35
CA ALA A 26 4.75 -27.65 -17.25
C ALA A 26 4.43 -29.02 -16.64
N ALA A 27 4.83 -29.26 -15.40
CA ALA A 27 4.37 -30.43 -14.67
C ALA A 27 2.83 -30.38 -14.64
N ASN A 28 2.19 -31.41 -15.20
CA ASN A 28 0.75 -31.55 -15.18
C ASN A 28 0.31 -31.81 -13.72
N ILE A 29 0.09 -30.74 -12.97
CA ILE A 29 -0.42 -30.81 -11.59
C ILE A 29 -1.92 -31.11 -11.68
N THR A 30 -2.26 -32.40 -11.62
CA THR A 30 -3.65 -32.85 -11.56
C THR A 30 -4.15 -32.78 -10.12
N VAL A 31 -5.06 -31.85 -9.82
CA VAL A 31 -5.68 -31.69 -8.50
C VAL A 31 -6.97 -32.51 -8.43
N ASP A 32 -7.15 -33.31 -7.37
CA ASP A 32 -8.38 -34.10 -7.16
C ASP A 32 -9.62 -33.20 -7.08
N PRO A 33 -10.61 -33.34 -7.99
CA PRO A 33 -11.84 -32.55 -7.99
C PRO A 33 -12.67 -32.65 -6.69
N LYS A 34 -12.47 -33.70 -5.89
CA LYS A 34 -13.19 -33.91 -4.62
C LYS A 34 -12.73 -32.95 -3.51
N LEU A 35 -11.57 -32.31 -3.64
CA LEU A 35 -11.11 -31.26 -2.70
C LEU A 35 -12.09 -30.09 -2.64
N PHE A 36 -12.69 -29.72 -3.78
CA PHE A 36 -13.61 -28.58 -3.89
C PHE A 36 -15.06 -28.90 -3.47
N ARG A 37 -15.40 -30.19 -3.31
CA ARG A 37 -16.76 -30.61 -2.90
C ARG A 37 -16.96 -30.59 -1.38
N LYS A 38 -15.89 -30.55 -0.59
CA LYS A 38 -15.97 -30.54 0.88
C LYS A 38 -15.97 -29.11 1.42
N ARG A 39 -17.12 -28.66 1.95
CA ARG A 39 -17.29 -27.34 2.62
C ARG A 39 -16.26 -27.05 3.72
N ARG A 40 -15.62 -28.08 4.28
CA ARG A 40 -14.61 -27.97 5.36
C ARG A 40 -13.26 -27.38 4.92
N PHE A 41 -13.00 -27.24 3.62
CA PHE A 41 -11.76 -26.62 3.10
C PHE A 41 -11.96 -25.20 2.53
N LEU A 42 -13.17 -24.63 2.67
CA LEU A 42 -13.46 -23.26 2.27
C LEU A 42 -13.22 -22.33 3.47
N SER A 43 -12.00 -21.81 3.59
CA SER A 43 -11.76 -20.69 4.50
C SER A 43 -12.37 -19.43 3.88
N PRO A 44 -13.07 -18.57 4.64
CA PRO A 44 -13.51 -17.27 4.16
C PRO A 44 -12.36 -16.37 3.66
N ARG A 45 -11.11 -16.73 3.98
CA ARG A 45 -9.90 -15.98 3.64
C ARG A 45 -9.13 -16.54 2.44
N VAL A 46 -9.42 -17.77 1.99
CA VAL A 46 -8.71 -18.41 0.87
C VAL A 46 -9.73 -19.13 -0.01
N LEU A 47 -9.95 -18.59 -1.21
CA LEU A 47 -10.74 -19.24 -2.25
C LEU A 47 -9.78 -19.90 -3.23
N PHE A 48 -9.94 -21.20 -3.45
CA PHE A 48 -9.26 -21.90 -4.52
C PHE A 48 -10.05 -21.68 -5.81
N SER A 49 -9.40 -21.13 -6.84
CA SER A 49 -9.99 -21.06 -8.19
C SER A 49 -10.20 -22.48 -8.72
N THR A 50 -11.40 -22.79 -9.16
CA THR A 50 -11.71 -24.05 -9.84
C THR A 50 -11.34 -24.03 -11.33
N GLN A 51 -10.87 -22.88 -11.83
CA GLN A 51 -10.49 -22.70 -13.22
C GLN A 51 -8.98 -22.38 -13.29
N PRO A 52 -8.19 -23.15 -14.06
CA PRO A 52 -6.80 -22.84 -14.27
C PRO A 52 -6.70 -21.46 -14.95
N PRO A 53 -5.72 -20.62 -14.57
CA PRO A 53 -5.52 -19.33 -15.22
C PRO A 53 -5.31 -19.57 -16.73
N PRO A 54 -5.93 -18.75 -17.60
CA PRO A 54 -5.79 -18.93 -19.04
C PRO A 54 -4.31 -18.80 -19.40
N VAL A 55 -3.76 -19.86 -19.99
CA VAL A 55 -2.40 -19.87 -20.51
C VAL A 55 -2.30 -18.81 -21.60
N SER A 56 -1.42 -17.83 -21.39
CA SER A 56 -1.14 -16.77 -22.36
C SER A 56 -0.35 -17.39 -23.52
N GLY A 57 -1.08 -17.95 -24.47
CA GLY A 57 -0.55 -18.48 -25.74
C GLY A 57 -1.27 -17.78 -26.88
N ASP A 58 -0.55 -16.83 -27.48
CA ASP A 58 -0.73 -16.19 -28.79
C ASP A 58 -2.06 -15.52 -29.12
N GLY A 59 -1.95 -14.25 -29.50
CA GLY A 59 -3.06 -13.43 -29.96
C GLY A 59 -3.64 -13.92 -31.29
N HIS A 60 -4.72 -13.22 -31.66
CA HIS A 60 -5.54 -13.31 -32.86
C HIS A 60 -6.89 -14.06 -32.68
N ASN A 61 -7.95 -13.27 -32.88
CA ASN A 61 -9.35 -13.63 -33.13
C ASN A 61 -10.26 -13.88 -31.91
N MET A 62 -10.81 -12.79 -31.36
CA MET A 62 -12.17 -12.80 -30.81
C MET A 62 -13.14 -13.01 -31.98
N GLU A 63 -13.46 -14.26 -32.28
CA GLU A 63 -14.55 -14.61 -33.17
C GLU A 63 -15.62 -15.39 -32.40
N TYR A 64 -16.85 -15.03 -32.75
CA TYR A 64 -18.11 -15.42 -32.15
C TYR A 64 -18.26 -16.94 -31.98
N LEU A 65 -18.76 -17.35 -30.81
CA LEU A 65 -19.63 -18.52 -30.73
C LEU A 65 -20.96 -18.09 -30.12
N ASP A 66 -21.88 -17.84 -31.04
CA ASP A 66 -23.31 -17.84 -30.83
C ASP A 66 -23.75 -19.23 -30.35
N SER A 67 -24.47 -19.27 -29.25
CA SER A 67 -25.33 -20.40 -28.91
C SER A 67 -26.50 -19.84 -28.13
N GLU A 68 -27.61 -19.68 -28.86
CA GLU A 68 -28.94 -19.45 -28.33
C GLU A 68 -29.25 -20.44 -27.19
N ASP A 69 -29.39 -19.93 -25.97
CA ASP A 69 -30.47 -20.39 -25.10
C ASP A 69 -30.86 -19.32 -24.06
N SER A 70 -32.13 -18.95 -24.09
CA SER A 70 -32.90 -18.33 -23.00
C SER A 70 -32.54 -16.90 -22.52
N LEU A 71 -33.14 -15.94 -23.22
CA LEU A 71 -33.90 -14.78 -22.72
C LEU A 71 -33.81 -14.38 -21.22
N ASN A 72 -33.56 -13.08 -21.02
CA ASN A 72 -33.95 -12.25 -19.87
C ASN A 72 -33.22 -12.44 -18.54
N ARG A 73 -31.96 -12.03 -18.50
CA ARG A 73 -31.42 -11.38 -17.30
C ARG A 73 -30.45 -10.28 -17.69
N THR A 74 -30.92 -9.04 -17.70
CA THR A 74 -30.02 -7.88 -17.56
C THR A 74 -29.38 -7.99 -16.17
N ILE A 75 -28.30 -8.78 -16.07
CA ILE A 75 -27.43 -8.79 -14.90
C ILE A 75 -26.74 -7.42 -14.94
N ARG A 76 -27.39 -6.45 -14.33
CA ARG A 76 -26.73 -5.23 -13.88
C ARG A 76 -25.72 -5.69 -12.84
N THR A 77 -24.51 -5.99 -13.29
CA THR A 77 -23.35 -6.14 -12.43
C THR A 77 -23.24 -4.83 -11.67
N LYS A 78 -23.74 -4.82 -10.43
CA LYS A 78 -23.44 -3.75 -9.48
C LYS A 78 -21.92 -3.72 -9.42
N ARG A 79 -21.32 -2.68 -9.98
CA ARG A 79 -19.97 -2.27 -9.59
C ARG A 79 -20.07 -1.94 -8.11
N THR A 80 -19.85 -2.94 -7.26
CA THR A 80 -19.49 -2.69 -5.88
C THR A 80 -18.19 -1.89 -5.96
N ALA A 81 -18.28 -0.59 -5.69
CA ALA A 81 -17.10 0.20 -5.39
C ALA A 81 -16.32 -0.62 -4.37
N HIS A 82 -15.08 -1.02 -4.70
CA HIS A 82 -14.21 -1.71 -3.76
C HIS A 82 -14.23 -0.93 -2.43
N PRO A 83 -14.77 -1.46 -1.33
CA PRO A 83 -14.14 -1.14 -0.07
C PRO A 83 -12.92 -2.05 -0.07
N VAL A 84 -11.75 -1.55 -0.48
CA VAL A 84 -10.49 -2.13 0.01
C VAL A 84 -10.39 -1.80 1.51
N LEU A 85 -11.40 -2.22 2.28
CA LEU A 85 -11.35 -2.31 3.72
C LEU A 85 -10.97 -3.76 3.94
N HIS A 86 -9.67 -3.97 4.07
CA HIS A 86 -9.09 -5.17 4.62
C HIS A 86 -9.94 -5.63 5.81
N ARG A 87 -10.75 -6.67 5.61
CA ARG A 87 -11.78 -7.07 6.57
C ARG A 87 -11.09 -7.53 7.86
N GLY A 88 -11.09 -6.66 8.87
CA GLY A 88 -10.48 -6.91 10.18
C GLY A 88 -9.18 -6.14 10.47
N GLU A 89 -8.66 -5.34 9.52
CA GLU A 89 -7.56 -4.42 9.79
C GLU A 89 -8.12 -3.05 10.16
N PHE A 90 -7.69 -2.53 11.30
CA PHE A 90 -8.08 -1.21 11.79
C PHE A 90 -6.82 -0.41 12.11
N SER A 91 -6.83 0.88 11.77
CA SER A 91 -5.73 1.74 12.12
C SER A 91 -5.66 1.97 13.63
N VAL A 92 -4.43 2.12 14.12
CA VAL A 92 -4.14 2.46 15.51
C VAL A 92 -4.61 3.89 15.84
N CYS A 93 -4.51 4.78 14.85
CA CYS A 93 -5.01 6.15 14.87
C CYS A 93 -5.94 6.38 13.68
N ASP A 94 -7.08 7.02 13.90
CA ASP A 94 -7.99 7.39 12.82
C ASP A 94 -7.44 8.64 12.11
N SER A 95 -7.37 8.62 10.78
CA SER A 95 -6.88 9.74 9.97
C SER A 95 -7.92 10.17 8.93
N VAL A 96 -7.88 11.45 8.57
CA VAL A 96 -8.70 12.04 7.51
C VAL A 96 -7.78 12.62 6.45
N SER A 97 -8.00 12.22 5.20
CA SER A 97 -7.26 12.72 4.04
C SER A 97 -8.16 13.57 3.15
N ILE A 98 -7.66 14.72 2.70
CA ILE A 98 -8.42 15.68 1.89
C ILE A 98 -7.51 16.38 0.88
N TRP A 99 -8.07 16.69 -0.30
CA TRP A 99 -7.43 17.58 -1.26
C TRP A 99 -7.69 19.04 -0.86
N VAL A 100 -6.62 19.76 -0.53
CA VAL A 100 -6.64 21.16 -0.09
C VAL A 100 -6.19 22.05 -1.25
N GLY A 101 -7.09 22.88 -1.78
CA GLY A 101 -6.80 23.84 -2.87
C GLY A 101 -6.72 25.30 -2.41
N ASP A 102 -7.23 25.59 -1.22
CA ASP A 102 -7.29 26.91 -0.59
C ASP A 102 -6.13 27.16 0.37
N LYS A 103 -5.01 26.44 0.20
CA LYS A 103 -3.81 26.61 1.01
C LYS A 103 -3.09 27.92 0.63
N THR A 104 -3.05 28.89 1.53
CA THR A 104 -2.45 30.21 1.31
C THR A 104 -1.08 30.37 1.95
N THR A 105 -0.76 29.60 2.99
CA THR A 105 0.51 29.65 3.70
C THR A 105 1.08 28.25 3.93
N ALA A 106 2.40 28.16 3.99
CA ALA A 106 3.11 26.94 4.36
C ALA A 106 4.49 27.24 4.92
N THR A 107 5.10 26.27 5.57
CA THR A 107 6.48 26.35 6.05
C THR A 107 7.42 25.72 5.02
N ASP A 108 8.42 26.46 4.54
CA ASP A 108 9.49 25.93 3.69
C ASP A 108 10.39 24.95 4.46
N ILE A 109 11.18 24.16 3.75
CA ILE A 109 12.15 23.21 4.32
C ILE A 109 13.19 23.90 5.22
N LYS A 110 13.45 25.18 4.98
CA LYS A 110 14.32 26.02 5.80
C LYS A 110 13.66 26.52 7.09
N GLY A 111 12.40 26.13 7.36
CA GLY A 111 11.65 26.53 8.54
C GLY A 111 11.00 27.91 8.45
N LYS A 112 11.10 28.60 7.30
CA LYS A 112 10.51 29.92 7.07
C LYS A 112 9.07 29.80 6.56
N GLU A 113 8.19 30.68 7.03
CA GLU A 113 6.84 30.80 6.48
C GLU A 113 6.84 31.48 5.10
N VAL A 114 6.13 30.89 4.14
CA VAL A 114 6.00 31.34 2.76
C VAL A 114 4.53 31.31 2.33
N THR A 115 4.15 32.19 1.40
CA THR A 115 2.79 32.18 0.86
C THR A 115 2.71 31.21 -0.32
N VAL A 116 1.68 30.38 -0.33
CA VAL A 116 1.41 29.42 -1.41
C VAL A 116 0.49 30.08 -2.42
N LEU A 117 0.85 30.01 -3.70
CA LEU A 117 0.06 30.60 -4.77
C LEU A 117 -1.04 29.62 -5.19
N GLY A 118 -2.27 29.81 -4.70
CA GLY A 118 -3.39 28.92 -5.03
C GLY A 118 -3.67 28.83 -6.54
N GLU A 119 -3.65 29.97 -7.23
CA GLU A 119 -3.79 30.07 -8.69
C GLU A 119 -2.59 30.79 -9.29
N VAL A 120 -2.02 30.23 -10.35
CA VAL A 120 -0.85 30.76 -11.03
C VAL A 120 -1.14 30.86 -12.51
N ASN A 121 -1.01 32.05 -13.09
CA ASN A 121 -1.13 32.24 -14.54
C ASN A 121 0.26 32.10 -15.18
N ILE A 122 0.46 31.04 -15.96
CA ILE A 122 1.68 30.80 -16.75
C ILE A 122 1.26 30.66 -18.21
N ASN A 123 1.75 31.56 -19.08
CA ASN A 123 1.47 31.55 -20.52
C ASN A 123 -0.05 31.54 -20.84
N ASN A 124 -0.82 32.40 -20.17
CA ASN A 124 -2.30 32.49 -20.25
C ASN A 124 -3.07 31.26 -19.75
N ASN A 125 -2.38 30.27 -19.18
CA ASN A 125 -3.01 29.12 -18.53
C ASN A 125 -3.02 29.31 -17.03
N VAL A 126 -4.20 29.17 -16.42
CA VAL A 126 -4.37 29.23 -14.96
C VAL A 126 -4.19 27.83 -14.38
N PHE A 127 -3.11 27.64 -13.63
CA PHE A 127 -2.82 26.42 -12.91
C PHE A 127 -3.24 26.57 -11.45
N LYS A 128 -4.00 25.60 -10.93
CA LYS A 128 -4.34 25.52 -9.51
C LYS A 128 -3.46 24.49 -8.82
N GLN A 129 -2.98 24.81 -7.63
CA GLN A 129 -2.20 23.89 -6.81
C GLN A 129 -3.11 23.22 -5.78
N TYR A 130 -3.06 21.90 -5.70
CA TYR A 130 -3.77 21.12 -4.69
C TYR A 130 -2.77 20.27 -3.90
N PHE A 131 -3.03 20.14 -2.61
CA PHE A 131 -2.21 19.35 -1.70
C PHE A 131 -3.06 18.25 -1.09
N PHE A 132 -2.58 17.01 -1.13
CA PHE A 132 -3.24 15.90 -0.46
C PHE A 132 -2.77 15.86 0.99
N GLU A 133 -3.52 16.50 1.87
CA GLU A 133 -3.20 16.55 3.30
C GLU A 133 -3.90 15.42 4.06
N THR A 134 -3.16 14.75 4.96
CA THR A 134 -3.72 13.74 5.86
C THR A 134 -3.41 14.11 7.30
N LYS A 135 -4.46 14.29 8.12
CA LYS A 135 -4.35 14.67 9.53
C LYS A 135 -4.93 13.59 10.45
N CYS A 136 -4.52 13.60 11.71
CA CYS A 136 -5.19 12.83 12.74
C CYS A 136 -6.62 13.35 12.98
N ARG A 137 -7.59 12.44 13.09
CA ARG A 137 -8.96 12.77 13.49
C ARG A 137 -9.04 13.15 14.96
N ASP A 138 -8.38 12.37 15.81
CA ASP A 138 -8.33 12.57 17.25
C ASP A 138 -6.92 12.18 17.77
N PRO A 139 -6.28 12.99 18.64
CA PRO A 139 -5.05 12.62 19.31
C PRO A 139 -5.15 11.37 20.19
N LYS A 140 -6.34 11.01 20.67
CA LYS A 140 -6.61 9.84 21.53
C LYS A 140 -7.91 9.15 21.07
N PRO A 141 -7.85 8.26 20.07
CA PRO A 141 -9.03 7.53 19.58
C PRO A 141 -9.69 6.64 20.65
N VAL A 142 -8.99 6.31 21.73
CA VAL A 142 -9.53 5.67 22.94
C VAL A 142 -9.02 6.39 24.20
N SER A 143 -9.67 6.19 25.34
CA SER A 143 -9.31 6.87 26.61
C SER A 143 -7.87 6.63 27.06
N SER A 144 -7.29 5.47 26.72
CA SER A 144 -5.89 5.12 26.99
C SER A 144 -4.86 5.68 25.99
N GLY A 145 -5.30 6.33 24.92
CA GLY A 145 -4.46 6.84 23.83
C GLY A 145 -4.80 6.20 22.49
N CYS A 146 -3.81 5.56 21.87
CA CYS A 146 -3.97 4.88 20.60
C CYS A 146 -4.67 3.52 20.72
N ARG A 147 -5.38 3.09 19.67
CA ARG A 147 -6.13 1.82 19.66
C ARG A 147 -5.19 0.61 19.67
N GLY A 148 -5.44 -0.35 20.56
CA GLY A 148 -4.69 -1.61 20.63
C GLY A 148 -3.32 -1.54 21.32
N ILE A 149 -2.96 -0.39 21.90
CA ILE A 149 -1.72 -0.25 22.68
C ILE A 149 -1.93 -0.74 24.11
N ASP A 150 -0.93 -1.44 24.65
CA ASP A 150 -0.88 -1.85 26.06
C ASP A 150 -0.74 -0.64 26.98
N ALA A 151 -1.89 -0.15 27.44
CA ALA A 151 -2.02 0.99 28.32
C ALA A 151 -1.45 0.75 29.73
N LYS A 152 -1.11 -0.48 30.12
CA LYS A 152 -0.48 -0.75 31.42
C LYS A 152 0.95 -0.24 31.45
N HIS A 153 1.69 -0.45 30.37
CA HIS A 153 3.13 -0.14 30.30
C HIS A 153 3.44 1.11 29.46
N TRP A 154 2.52 1.53 28.58
CA TRP A 154 2.76 2.63 27.64
C TRP A 154 1.74 3.76 27.78
N ASN A 155 2.22 4.99 27.69
CA ASN A 155 1.44 6.15 27.30
C ASN A 155 1.49 6.25 25.77
N SER A 156 0.37 6.63 25.15
CA SER A 156 0.31 6.76 23.70
C SER A 156 -0.55 7.93 23.25
N TYR A 157 -0.21 8.53 22.13
CA TYR A 157 -1.01 9.56 21.47
C TYR A 157 -0.77 9.56 19.95
N CYS A 158 -1.78 9.97 19.20
CA CYS A 158 -1.74 10.13 17.77
C CYS A 158 -1.24 11.55 17.41
N THR A 159 -0.29 11.64 16.49
CA THR A 159 0.23 12.91 15.98
C THR A 159 0.30 12.90 14.47
N THR A 160 0.01 14.05 13.86
CA THR A 160 0.18 14.24 12.43
C THR A 160 1.68 14.34 12.12
N THR A 161 2.13 13.63 11.10
CA THR A 161 3.47 13.75 10.56
C THR A 161 3.46 14.61 9.31
N HIS A 162 4.63 15.15 8.99
CA HIS A 162 4.78 16.06 7.87
C HIS A 162 5.73 15.48 6.83
N THR A 163 5.51 15.84 5.58
CA THR A 163 6.46 15.66 4.48
C THR A 163 6.67 16.98 3.75
N PHE A 164 7.70 17.04 2.90
CA PHE A 164 7.99 18.19 2.07
C PHE A 164 7.62 17.91 0.62
N VAL A 165 6.78 18.77 0.05
CA VAL A 165 6.36 18.69 -1.35
C VAL A 165 6.75 19.95 -2.10
N LYS A 166 6.98 19.81 -3.41
CA LYS A 166 7.32 20.94 -4.26
C LYS A 166 6.07 21.76 -4.55
N ALA A 167 6.12 23.06 -4.28
CA ALA A 167 5.03 23.99 -4.54
C ALA A 167 5.57 25.33 -5.07
N LEU A 168 4.77 26.01 -5.89
CA LEU A 168 5.05 27.38 -6.27
C LEU A 168 4.58 28.30 -5.14
N THR A 169 5.54 29.07 -4.62
CA THR A 169 5.36 29.92 -3.45
C THR A 169 5.87 31.31 -3.73
N MET A 170 5.34 32.30 -3.01
CA MET A 170 5.79 33.67 -3.05
C MET A 170 6.40 34.06 -1.70
N GLU A 171 7.52 34.77 -1.76
CA GLU A 171 8.19 35.32 -0.59
C GLU A 171 8.48 36.79 -0.90
N GLY A 172 7.71 37.70 -0.31
CA GLY A 172 7.71 39.11 -0.71
C GLY A 172 7.24 39.25 -2.17
N LYS A 173 8.15 39.64 -3.07
CA LYS A 173 7.88 39.82 -4.51
C LYS A 173 8.47 38.70 -5.38
N GLN A 174 9.08 37.68 -4.79
CA GLN A 174 9.77 36.62 -5.53
C GLN A 174 8.95 35.33 -5.49
N ALA A 175 8.44 34.92 -6.66
CA ALA A 175 7.85 33.62 -6.86
C ALA A 175 8.95 32.59 -7.18
N ALA A 176 8.95 31.47 -6.46
CA ALA A 176 9.90 30.39 -6.69
C ALA A 176 9.31 29.04 -6.28
N TRP A 177 9.83 27.98 -6.90
CA TRP A 177 9.57 26.61 -6.47
C TRP A 177 10.31 26.34 -5.16
N ARG A 178 9.56 26.01 -4.12
CA ARG A 178 10.10 25.66 -2.79
C ARG A 178 9.54 24.34 -2.32
N PHE A 179 10.16 23.76 -1.30
CA PHE A 179 9.70 22.54 -0.66
C PHE A 179 8.91 22.91 0.59
N ILE A 180 7.59 22.81 0.52
CA ILE A 180 6.71 23.18 1.63
C ILE A 180 6.30 21.97 2.45
N ARG A 181 6.16 22.18 3.76
CA ARG A 181 5.68 21.22 4.73
C ARG A 181 4.16 21.03 4.56
N ILE A 182 3.73 19.79 4.38
CA ILE A 182 2.31 19.39 4.41
C ILE A 182 2.08 18.21 5.34
N ASP A 183 0.86 18.09 5.85
CA ASP A 183 0.42 16.97 6.70
C ASP A 183 0.26 15.71 5.84
N THR A 184 0.95 14.62 6.17
CA THR A 184 1.02 13.44 5.28
C THR A 184 0.45 12.16 5.86
N ALA A 185 0.43 12.01 7.19
CA ALA A 185 -0.09 10.82 7.85
C ALA A 185 -0.40 11.10 9.32
N CYS A 186 -1.15 10.19 9.95
CA CYS A 186 -1.34 10.16 11.40
C CYS A 186 -0.63 8.93 11.98
N VAL A 187 0.27 9.12 12.93
CA VAL A 187 1.05 8.04 13.55
C VAL A 187 0.84 7.99 15.04
N CYS A 188 0.94 6.80 15.63
CA CYS A 188 0.93 6.64 17.08
C CYS A 188 2.34 6.74 17.65
N VAL A 189 2.51 7.58 18.66
CA VAL A 189 3.76 7.74 19.41
C VAL A 189 3.60 7.08 20.78
N LEU A 190 4.63 6.33 21.19
CA LEU A 190 4.66 5.62 22.46
C LEU A 190 5.69 6.24 23.41
N SER A 191 5.36 6.29 24.70
CA SER A 191 6.31 6.59 25.77
C SER A 191 6.11 5.64 26.95
N ARG A 192 7.20 5.16 27.54
CA ARG A 192 7.14 4.17 28.62
C ARG A 192 6.64 4.82 29.90
N LYS A 193 5.68 4.18 30.59
CA LYS A 193 5.27 4.59 31.94
C LYS A 193 6.38 4.21 32.92
N THR A 194 6.83 5.17 33.73
CA THR A 194 7.71 4.88 34.86
C THR A 194 6.88 4.17 35.93
N VAL A 195 7.28 2.96 36.33
CA VAL A 195 6.70 2.29 37.50
C VAL A 195 7.05 3.18 38.70
N ARG A 196 6.04 3.78 39.32
CA ARG A 196 6.21 4.35 40.67
C ARG A 196 6.32 3.15 41.61
N THR A 197 7.53 2.88 42.08
CA THR A 197 7.78 2.04 43.26
C THR A 197 7.18 2.67 44.50
#